data_AF-A0A957FQ18-F1
#
_entry.id   AF-A0A957FQ18-F1
#
_cell.length_a   1.000
_cell.length_b   1.000
_cell.length_c   1.000
_cell.angle_alpha   90.00
_cell.angle_beta   90.00
_cell.angle_gamma   90.00
#
_symmetry.space_group_name_H-M   'P 1'
#
loop_
_entity.id
_entity.type
_entity.pdbx_description
1 polymer ?
#
loop_
_entity_poly.entity_id
_entity_poly.type
_entity_poly.pdbx_seq_one_letter_code
_entity_poly.pdbx_strand_id
1 'polypeptide(L)'
;AINKVERSLIRTDADEVTYNLHVMIRFDLELQLLEGSLEIKDLPEAWHGRYLSDLGVQAPDDVNGVLQDVHWYAGTIGGAFQGYTLGNIMSALFYDTAVGQHPSIPSEIQQGEFSTLHTWLTDNIYTHGSKYTADELIQRVTGGPLTIAPYMAYLKRKFGELYAL
;
A
#
# COMPACT_ATOMS: atom_id res chain seq x y z
N ALA A 1 5.34 -6.96 -19.03
CA ALA A 1 5.47 -5.51 -19.27
C ALA A 1 4.84 -4.70 -18.13
N ILE A 2 3.53 -4.81 -17.87
CA ILE A 2 2.85 -4.02 -16.82
C ILE A 2 3.27 -4.42 -15.39
N ASN A 3 3.39 -5.72 -15.09
CA ASN A 3 3.76 -6.22 -13.75
C ASN A 3 5.29 -6.33 -13.56
N LYS A 4 6.07 -5.39 -14.12
CA LYS A 4 7.53 -5.39 -13.96
C LYS A 4 7.87 -4.91 -12.55
N VAL A 5 8.75 -5.63 -11.86
CA VAL A 5 9.32 -5.26 -10.56
C VAL A 5 10.71 -4.68 -10.75
N GLU A 6 10.94 -3.49 -10.21
CA GLU A 6 12.27 -2.89 -10.17
C GLU A 6 12.40 -1.88 -9.02
N ARG A 7 13.62 -1.77 -8.48
CA ARG A 7 13.93 -0.73 -7.51
C ARG A 7 13.83 0.63 -8.23
N SER A 8 13.03 1.53 -7.70
CA SER A 8 12.79 2.84 -8.30
C SER A 8 12.74 3.92 -7.21
N LEU A 9 12.70 5.19 -7.63
CA LEU A 9 12.73 6.33 -6.71
C LEU A 9 11.32 6.84 -6.36
N ILE A 10 10.42 6.83 -7.35
CA ILE A 10 9.14 7.53 -7.31
C ILE A 10 8.06 6.61 -6.73
N ARG A 11 7.56 6.95 -5.55
CA ARG A 11 6.60 6.13 -4.80
C ARG A 11 5.32 5.87 -5.57
N THR A 12 4.77 6.88 -6.25
CA THR A 12 3.49 6.75 -6.99
C THR A 12 3.58 5.79 -8.17
N ASP A 13 4.79 5.55 -8.67
CA ASP A 13 5.07 4.77 -9.86
C ASP A 13 5.72 3.42 -9.52
N ALA A 14 5.94 3.15 -8.23
CA ALA A 14 6.56 1.92 -7.75
C ALA A 14 5.65 0.71 -7.99
N ASP A 15 6.29 -0.44 -8.22
CA ASP A 15 5.58 -1.70 -8.47
C ASP A 15 4.96 -2.26 -7.18
N GLU A 16 4.03 -3.22 -7.33
CA GLU A 16 3.28 -3.80 -6.20
C GLU A 16 4.16 -4.45 -5.11
N VAL A 17 5.38 -4.87 -5.44
CA VAL A 17 6.31 -5.53 -4.51
C VAL A 17 7.14 -4.49 -3.75
N THR A 18 7.61 -3.45 -4.43
CA THR A 18 8.49 -2.42 -3.84
C THR A 18 7.73 -1.26 -3.20
N TYR A 19 6.48 -1.00 -3.60
CA TYR A 19 5.69 0.17 -3.17
C TYR A 19 5.68 0.38 -1.65
N ASN A 20 5.44 -0.68 -0.87
CA ASN A 20 5.32 -0.54 0.59
C ASN A 20 6.64 -0.13 1.27
N LEU A 21 7.80 -0.40 0.65
CA LEU A 21 9.09 0.05 1.19
C LEU A 21 9.17 1.59 1.18
N HIS A 22 8.65 2.23 0.14
CA HIS A 22 8.58 3.70 0.07
C HIS A 22 7.72 4.29 1.20
N VAL A 23 6.62 3.62 1.54
CA VAL A 23 5.73 4.02 2.64
C VAL A 23 6.43 3.82 3.98
N MET A 24 7.07 2.67 4.19
CA MET A 24 7.80 2.35 5.42
C MET A 24 8.93 3.34 5.69
N ILE A 25 9.74 3.68 4.67
CA ILE A 25 10.81 4.68 4.80
C ILE A 25 10.25 6.01 5.32
N ARG A 26 9.15 6.50 4.73
CA ARG A 26 8.54 7.78 5.14
C ARG A 26 7.97 7.69 6.55
N PHE A 27 7.25 6.62 6.87
CA PHE A 27 6.68 6.43 8.19
C PHE A 27 7.75 6.39 9.29
N ASP A 28 8.86 5.69 9.05
CA ASP A 28 9.96 5.67 10.02
C ASP A 28 10.63 7.04 10.19
N LEU A 29 10.77 7.81 9.11
CA LEU A 29 11.28 9.18 9.19
C LEU A 29 10.31 10.10 9.94
N GLU A 30 8.99 9.94 9.74
CA GLU A 30 7.98 10.65 10.53
C GLU A 30 8.13 10.35 12.02
N LEU A 31 8.30 9.07 12.39
CA LEU A 31 8.50 8.67 13.79
C LEU A 31 9.75 9.34 14.36
N GLN A 32 10.89 9.29 13.67
CA GLN A 32 12.13 9.89 14.15
C GLN A 32 12.03 11.42 14.32
N LEU A 33 11.32 12.10 13.42
CA LEU A 33 11.06 13.54 13.52
C LEU A 33 10.15 13.86 14.71
N LEU A 34 9.09 13.07 14.92
CA LEU A 34 8.13 13.27 16.01
C LEU A 34 8.71 12.92 17.39
N GLU A 35 9.57 11.90 17.46
CA GLU A 35 10.29 11.49 18.68
C GLU A 35 11.48 12.41 18.98
N GLY A 36 11.87 13.26 18.04
CA GLY A 36 12.99 14.21 18.17
C GLY A 36 14.37 13.57 18.03
N SER A 37 14.46 12.34 17.52
CA SER A 37 15.74 11.67 17.22
C SER A 37 16.34 12.10 15.87
N LEU A 38 15.57 12.82 15.04
CA LEU A 38 16.00 13.40 13.78
C LEU A 38 15.62 14.89 13.73
N GLU A 39 16.56 15.77 13.41
CA GLU A 39 16.27 17.18 13.15
C GLU A 39 15.86 17.39 11.68
N ILE A 40 14.96 18.34 11.42
CA ILE A 40 14.45 18.63 10.06
C ILE A 40 15.57 18.93 9.06
N LYS A 41 16.63 19.63 9.50
CA LYS A 41 17.77 19.99 8.65
C LYS A 41 18.55 18.77 8.13
N ASP A 42 18.48 17.64 8.84
CA ASP A 42 19.21 16.41 8.53
C ASP A 42 18.33 15.41 7.75
N LEU A 43 17.04 15.72 7.58
CA LEU A 43 16.08 14.88 6.86
C LEU A 43 16.49 14.54 5.41
N PRO A 44 17.08 15.46 4.60
CA PRO A 44 17.54 15.11 3.26
C PRO A 44 18.58 13.98 3.28
N GLU A 45 19.57 14.06 4.16
CA GLU A 45 20.61 13.03 4.28
C GLU A 45 20.03 11.70 4.78
N ALA A 46 19.18 11.76 5.81
CA ALA A 46 18.50 10.57 6.34
C ALA A 46 17.62 9.89 5.28
N TRP A 47 16.91 10.65 4.45
CA TRP A 47 16.12 10.14 3.34
C TRP A 47 16.98 9.36 2.34
N HIS A 48 18.07 9.97 1.87
CA HIS A 48 18.99 9.32 0.92
C HIS A 48 19.59 8.05 1.50
N GLY A 49 20.00 8.08 2.77
CA GLY A 49 20.51 6.92 3.49
C GLY A 49 19.51 5.77 3.56
N ARG A 50 18.23 6.07 3.87
CA ARG A 50 17.16 5.07 3.92
C ARG A 50 16.82 4.49 2.55
N TYR A 51 16.72 5.33 1.52
CA TYR A 51 16.49 4.85 0.16
C TYR A 51 17.63 3.94 -0.33
N LEU A 52 18.88 4.29 -0.05
CA LEU A 52 20.01 3.45 -0.40
C LEU A 52 20.03 2.12 0.39
N SER A 53 19.77 2.16 1.70
CA SER A 53 19.74 0.98 2.57
C SER A 53 18.60 0.01 2.19
N ASP A 54 17.39 0.54 2.05
CA ASP A 54 16.18 -0.28 2.02
C ASP A 54 15.76 -0.64 0.59
N LEU A 55 16.05 0.24 -0.37
CA LEU A 55 15.73 0.04 -1.79
C LEU A 55 16.97 -0.15 -2.67
N GLY A 56 18.18 0.15 -2.20
CA GLY A 56 19.40 0.02 -3.02
C GLY A 56 19.55 1.07 -4.12
N VAL A 57 18.78 2.16 -4.05
CA VAL A 57 18.82 3.27 -5.02
C VAL A 57 18.84 4.61 -4.29
N GLN A 58 19.39 5.64 -4.91
CA GLN A 58 19.47 6.98 -4.33
C GLN A 58 19.20 8.02 -5.42
N ALA A 59 18.44 9.07 -5.09
CA ALA A 59 18.23 10.18 -6.00
C ALA A 59 19.51 11.04 -6.09
N PRO A 60 19.82 11.64 -7.26
CA PRO A 60 21.00 12.49 -7.40
C PRO A 60 20.87 13.84 -6.68
N ASP A 61 19.64 14.22 -6.33
CA ASP A 61 19.27 15.48 -5.71
C ASP A 61 18.02 15.29 -4.82
N ASP A 62 17.62 16.36 -4.14
CA ASP A 62 16.47 16.34 -3.25
C ASP A 62 15.12 16.44 -3.98
N VAL A 63 15.11 16.76 -5.29
CA VAL A 63 13.87 16.88 -6.09
C VAL A 63 13.14 15.55 -6.11
N ASN A 64 13.86 14.45 -6.36
CA ASN A 64 13.33 13.09 -6.25
C ASN A 64 13.67 12.44 -4.90
N GLY A 65 14.30 13.19 -4.00
CA GLY A 65 14.55 12.83 -2.60
C GLY A 65 13.41 13.30 -1.69
N VAL A 66 13.74 13.99 -0.60
CA VAL A 66 12.78 14.46 0.41
C VAL A 66 11.70 15.43 -0.15
N LEU A 67 11.93 16.09 -1.29
CA LEU A 67 10.95 16.99 -1.91
C LEU A 67 9.94 16.26 -2.82
N GLN A 68 10.07 14.95 -2.99
CA GLN A 68 9.29 14.16 -3.95
C GLN A 68 7.77 14.20 -3.70
N ASP A 69 7.37 14.13 -2.44
CA ASP A 69 5.97 14.03 -2.02
C ASP A 69 5.51 15.30 -1.30
N VAL A 70 4.29 15.73 -1.60
CA VAL A 70 3.74 17.01 -1.11
C VAL A 70 3.30 16.98 0.37
N HIS A 71 3.11 15.78 0.94
CA HIS A 71 2.39 15.58 2.21
C HIS A 71 2.91 16.43 3.37
N TRP A 72 4.22 16.43 3.59
CA TRP A 72 4.85 17.21 4.67
C TRP A 72 4.92 18.72 4.39
N TYR A 73 4.72 19.15 3.15
CA TYR A 73 4.74 20.55 2.74
C TYR A 73 3.35 21.19 2.70
N ALA A 74 2.30 20.37 2.56
CA ALA A 74 0.90 20.80 2.54
C ALA A 74 0.11 20.41 3.80
N GLY A 75 0.74 19.72 4.75
CA GLY A 75 0.10 19.22 5.96
C GLY A 75 1.07 19.10 7.13
N THR A 76 0.72 18.26 8.10
CA THR A 76 1.57 17.96 9.25
C THR A 76 2.53 16.81 8.94
N ILE A 77 3.71 16.84 9.55
CA ILE A 77 4.60 15.69 9.60
C ILE A 77 4.01 14.69 10.61
N GLY A 78 3.79 13.45 10.18
CA GLY A 78 3.23 12.40 11.04
C GLY A 78 1.92 11.83 10.54
N GLY A 79 1.92 10.52 10.25
CA GLY A 79 0.71 9.80 9.91
C GLY A 79 0.24 10.01 8.47
N ALA A 80 1.10 10.48 7.57
CA ALA A 80 0.69 10.84 6.22
C ALA A 80 0.68 9.67 5.22
N PHE A 81 1.41 8.59 5.50
CA PHE A 81 1.71 7.57 4.47
C PHE A 81 1.20 6.16 4.80
N GLN A 82 1.09 5.77 6.06
CA GLN A 82 0.73 4.40 6.48
C GLN A 82 -0.61 3.93 5.89
N GLY A 83 -1.53 4.86 5.62
CA GLY A 83 -2.82 4.58 4.97
C GLY A 83 -2.68 3.91 3.59
N TYR A 84 -1.62 4.20 2.84
CA TYR A 84 -1.38 3.58 1.52
C TYR A 84 -1.09 2.07 1.66
N THR A 85 -0.21 1.68 2.58
CA THR A 85 0.09 0.26 2.82
C THR A 85 -1.09 -0.46 3.47
N LEU A 86 -1.81 0.18 4.39
CA LEU A 86 -3.05 -0.38 4.93
C LEU A 86 -4.09 -0.64 3.81
N GLY A 87 -4.20 0.28 2.85
CA GLY A 87 -5.03 0.11 1.65
C GLY A 87 -4.62 -1.10 0.81
N ASN A 88 -3.31 -1.30 0.57
CA ASN A 88 -2.80 -2.47 -0.14
C ASN A 88 -3.13 -3.79 0.57
N ILE A 89 -3.04 -3.82 1.90
CA ILE A 89 -3.38 -5.01 2.69
C ILE A 89 -4.88 -5.27 2.63
N MET A 90 -5.70 -4.24 2.86
CA MET A 90 -7.16 -4.33 2.84
C MET A 90 -7.70 -4.73 1.47
N SER A 91 -7.10 -4.28 0.37
CA SER A 91 -7.56 -4.61 -0.98
C SER A 91 -7.53 -6.13 -1.24
N ALA A 92 -6.44 -6.79 -0.88
CA ALA A 92 -6.33 -8.24 -1.03
C ALA A 92 -7.23 -8.99 -0.05
N LEU A 93 -7.38 -8.50 1.19
CA LEU A 93 -8.27 -9.09 2.18
C LEU A 93 -9.73 -9.06 1.72
N PHE A 94 -10.22 -7.91 1.25
CA PHE A 94 -11.58 -7.77 0.77
C PHE A 94 -11.81 -8.55 -0.52
N TYR A 95 -10.87 -8.53 -1.46
CA TYR A 95 -10.99 -9.29 -2.70
C TYR A 95 -11.00 -10.81 -2.46
N ASP A 96 -10.13 -11.33 -1.59
CA ASP A 96 -10.11 -12.75 -1.23
C ASP A 96 -11.44 -13.18 -0.57
N THR A 97 -11.97 -12.34 0.33
CA THR A 97 -13.28 -12.56 0.95
C THR A 97 -14.40 -12.60 -0.10
N ALA A 98 -14.41 -11.64 -1.04
CA ALA A 98 -15.40 -11.56 -2.10
C ALA A 98 -15.35 -12.80 -3.01
N VAL A 99 -14.15 -13.23 -3.43
CA VAL A 99 -13.97 -14.42 -4.27
C VAL A 99 -14.35 -15.71 -3.52
N GLY A 100 -14.09 -15.78 -2.21
CA GLY A 100 -14.52 -16.90 -1.37
C GLY A 100 -16.05 -17.07 -1.32
N GLN A 101 -16.79 -15.95 -1.37
CA GLN A 101 -18.26 -15.95 -1.39
C GLN A 101 -18.84 -16.06 -2.81
N HIS A 102 -18.14 -15.51 -3.80
CA HIS A 102 -18.52 -15.48 -5.22
C HIS A 102 -17.35 -15.95 -6.10
N PRO A 103 -17.15 -17.28 -6.26
CA PRO A 103 -16.02 -17.83 -7.01
C PRO A 103 -15.99 -17.49 -8.50
N SER A 104 -17.08 -16.97 -9.07
CA SER A 104 -17.17 -16.57 -10.47
C SER A 104 -16.45 -15.25 -10.78
N ILE A 105 -16.20 -14.39 -9.79
CA ILE A 105 -15.62 -13.04 -9.95
C ILE A 105 -14.39 -13.02 -10.86
N PRO A 106 -13.37 -13.88 -10.71
CA PRO A 106 -12.19 -13.82 -11.58
C PRO A 106 -12.52 -14.09 -13.05
N SER A 107 -13.47 -14.99 -13.33
CA SER A 107 -13.89 -15.32 -14.70
C SER A 107 -14.76 -14.24 -15.33
N GLU A 108 -15.54 -13.52 -14.53
CA GLU A 108 -16.35 -12.38 -14.98
C GLU A 108 -15.45 -11.19 -15.34
N ILE A 109 -14.43 -10.90 -14.52
CA ILE A 109 -13.44 -9.85 -14.83
C ILE A 109 -12.73 -10.12 -16.16
N GLN A 110 -12.39 -11.39 -16.47
CA GLN A 110 -11.80 -11.76 -17.76
C GLN A 110 -12.71 -11.47 -18.95
N GLN A 111 -14.03 -11.44 -18.74
CA GLN A 111 -15.04 -11.12 -19.75
C GLN A 111 -15.39 -9.62 -19.78
N GLY A 112 -14.77 -8.81 -18.90
CA GLY A 112 -15.10 -7.39 -18.75
C GLY A 112 -16.36 -7.13 -17.90
N GLU A 113 -16.85 -8.15 -17.20
CA GLU A 113 -18.02 -8.06 -16.31
C GLU A 113 -17.57 -7.83 -14.86
N PHE A 114 -18.04 -6.73 -14.28
CA PHE A 114 -17.63 -6.30 -12.92
C PHE A 114 -18.80 -6.20 -11.94
N SER A 115 -20.02 -6.53 -12.38
CA SER A 115 -21.25 -6.30 -11.62
C SER A 115 -21.25 -7.06 -10.29
N THR A 116 -20.89 -8.35 -10.27
CA THR A 116 -20.85 -9.15 -9.03
C THR A 116 -19.90 -8.56 -7.99
N LEU A 117 -18.65 -8.25 -8.40
CA LEU A 117 -17.67 -7.65 -7.48
C LEU A 117 -18.13 -6.27 -7.01
N HIS A 118 -18.61 -5.42 -7.92
CA HIS A 118 -19.07 -4.08 -7.58
C HIS A 118 -20.27 -4.10 -6.62
N THR A 119 -21.26 -4.95 -6.87
CA THR A 119 -22.41 -5.13 -5.97
C THR A 119 -21.97 -5.64 -4.62
N TRP A 120 -21.08 -6.65 -4.58
CA TRP A 120 -20.55 -7.15 -3.32
C TRP A 120 -19.83 -6.04 -2.52
N LEU A 121 -18.96 -5.26 -3.15
CA LEU A 121 -18.28 -4.14 -2.49
C LEU A 121 -19.27 -3.06 -2.03
N THR A 122 -20.31 -2.80 -2.82
CA THR A 122 -21.35 -1.80 -2.48
C THR A 122 -22.12 -2.21 -1.24
N ASP A 123 -22.61 -3.44 -1.22
CA ASP A 123 -23.48 -3.94 -0.15
C ASP A 123 -22.72 -4.16 1.16
N ASN A 124 -21.45 -4.57 1.09
CA ASN A 124 -20.65 -4.92 2.26
C ASN A 124 -19.79 -3.76 2.78
N ILE A 125 -19.39 -2.81 1.91
CA ILE A 125 -18.42 -1.75 2.25
C ILE A 125 -19.02 -0.37 1.99
N TYR A 126 -19.35 -0.06 0.74
CA TYR A 126 -19.57 1.33 0.32
C TYR A 126 -20.86 1.93 0.92
N THR A 127 -21.92 1.14 1.03
CA THR A 127 -23.22 1.59 1.58
C THR A 127 -23.13 2.08 3.02
N HIS A 128 -22.10 1.66 3.76
CA HIS A 128 -21.94 2.01 5.16
C HIS A 128 -21.30 3.38 5.39
N GLY A 129 -20.53 3.92 4.42
CA GLY A 129 -19.77 5.16 4.60
C GLY A 129 -18.97 5.12 5.92
N SER A 130 -19.11 6.17 6.73
CA SER A 130 -18.45 6.26 8.05
C SER A 130 -19.30 5.72 9.22
N LYS A 131 -20.26 4.82 8.96
CA LYS A 131 -21.15 4.26 10.00
C LYS A 131 -20.40 3.40 11.03
N TYR A 132 -19.32 2.75 10.61
CA TYR A 132 -18.52 1.86 11.44
C TYR A 132 -17.07 2.36 11.51
N THR A 133 -16.38 2.03 12.60
CA THR A 133 -14.91 2.11 12.61
C THR A 133 -14.31 1.15 11.59
N ALA A 134 -13.04 1.37 11.23
CA ALA A 134 -12.35 0.51 10.27
C ALA A 134 -12.33 -0.95 10.74
N ASP A 135 -11.99 -1.20 12.00
CA ASP A 135 -11.93 -2.55 12.59
C ASP A 135 -13.30 -3.23 12.62
N GLU A 136 -14.37 -2.50 12.99
CA GLU A 136 -15.73 -3.03 12.97
C GLU A 136 -16.18 -3.39 11.55
N LEU A 137 -15.85 -2.56 10.56
CA LEU A 137 -16.18 -2.83 9.16
C LEU A 137 -15.43 -4.07 8.66
N ILE A 138 -14.12 -4.17 8.92
CA ILE A 138 -13.30 -5.31 8.54
C ILE A 138 -13.82 -6.60 9.18
N GLN A 139 -14.14 -6.58 10.48
CA GLN A 139 -14.71 -7.72 11.19
C GLN A 139 -16.06 -8.15 10.60
N ARG A 140 -16.93 -7.21 10.23
CA ARG A 140 -18.23 -7.50 9.61
C ARG A 140 -18.10 -8.12 8.22
N VAL A 141 -17.20 -7.58 7.40
CA VAL A 141 -17.01 -8.00 6.01
C VAL A 141 -16.31 -9.35 5.92
N THR A 142 -15.25 -9.53 6.71
CA THR A 142 -14.31 -10.65 6.56
C THR A 142 -14.48 -11.73 7.62
N GLY A 143 -15.24 -11.46 8.69
CA GLY A 143 -15.39 -12.35 9.83
C GLY A 143 -14.19 -12.37 10.79
N GLY A 144 -13.14 -11.56 10.53
CA GLY A 144 -11.94 -11.50 11.36
C GLY A 144 -11.27 -10.12 11.35
N PRO A 145 -10.15 -9.96 12.09
CA PRO A 145 -9.40 -8.71 12.12
C PRO A 145 -8.65 -8.49 10.79
N LEU A 146 -8.05 -7.30 10.63
CA LEU A 146 -7.11 -7.05 9.53
C LEU A 146 -5.94 -8.03 9.60
N THR A 147 -5.64 -8.70 8.49
CA THR A 147 -4.47 -9.60 8.40
C THR A 147 -3.71 -9.39 7.09
N ILE A 148 -2.39 -9.60 7.14
CA ILE A 148 -1.52 -9.50 5.95
C ILE A 148 -1.52 -10.76 5.07
N ALA A 149 -2.10 -11.86 5.55
CA ALA A 149 -1.96 -13.16 4.90
C ALA A 149 -2.52 -13.19 3.47
N PRO A 150 -3.73 -12.65 3.17
CA PRO A 150 -4.24 -12.61 1.80
C PRO A 150 -3.35 -11.78 0.87
N TYR A 151 -2.84 -10.64 1.35
CA TYR A 151 -1.95 -9.78 0.58
C TYR A 151 -0.63 -10.47 0.23
N MET A 152 0.00 -11.14 1.21
CA MET A 152 1.22 -11.88 0.98
C MET A 152 1.00 -13.10 0.07
N ALA A 153 -0.13 -13.79 0.20
CA ALA A 153 -0.49 -14.90 -0.69
C ALA A 153 -0.69 -14.41 -2.13
N TYR A 154 -1.39 -13.28 -2.32
CA TYR A 154 -1.57 -12.63 -3.62
C TYR A 154 -0.22 -12.33 -4.28
N LEU A 155 0.66 -11.60 -3.59
CA LEU A 155 1.97 -11.21 -4.14
C LEU A 155 2.82 -12.44 -4.48
N LYS A 156 2.95 -13.38 -3.54
CA LYS A 156 3.77 -14.59 -3.75
C LYS A 156 3.30 -15.42 -4.93
N ARG A 157 1.98 -15.63 -5.05
CA ARG A 157 1.41 -16.37 -6.18
C ARG A 157 1.67 -15.63 -7.50
N LYS A 158 1.23 -14.37 -7.60
CA LYS A 158 1.31 -13.59 -8.84
C LYS A 158 2.76 -13.44 -9.32
N PHE A 159 3.65 -13.00 -8.45
CA PHE A 159 5.04 -12.74 -8.83
C PHE A 159 5.88 -14.01 -8.89
N GLY A 160 5.56 -15.04 -8.09
CA GLY A 160 6.17 -16.36 -8.22
C GLY A 160 5.89 -16.99 -9.59
N GLU A 161 4.64 -16.93 -10.06
CA GLU A 161 4.27 -17.39 -11.41
C GLU A 161 4.92 -16.56 -12.53
N LEU A 162 4.90 -15.22 -12.41
CA LEU A 162 5.44 -14.33 -13.44
C LEU A 162 6.96 -14.38 -13.59
N TYR A 163 7.69 -14.62 -12.50
CA TYR A 163 9.15 -14.63 -12.47
C TYR A 163 9.76 -16.03 -12.27
N ALA A 164 8.94 -17.07 -12.16
CA ALA A 164 9.35 -18.45 -11.91
C ALA A 164 10.29 -18.61 -10.70
N LEU A 165 9.87 -18.04 -9.56
CA LEU A 165 10.61 -18.04 -8.28
C LEU A 165 10.25 -19.22 -7.37
#